data_AF-A0A6P4B9X6-F1
#
_entry.id   AF-A0A6P4B9X6-F1
#
_cell.length_a   1.000
_cell.length_b   1.000
_cell.length_c   1.000
_cell.angle_alpha   90.00
_cell.angle_beta   90.00
_cell.angle_gamma   90.00
#
_symmetry.space_group_name_H-M   'P 1'
#
loop_
_entity.id
_entity.type
_entity.pdbx_description
1 polymer ?
#
loop_
_entity_poly.entity_id
_entity_poly.type
_entity_poly.pdbx_seq_one_letter_code
_entity_poly.pdbx_strand_id
1 'polypeptide(L)'
;MAALTSLSFSSSFTQCCERKATVSSSTHRFFVSSSSEVFGFRTIFSYHYGGVRASSSSSKMVVQCMSSATDAPTVSETKLNFLKAYKRPIPSIYNTVLQELIVQQHLMRYKRSYRYDPVFALGFVTVYDQLMEGYPSDEDRDAIFKAYINALNEDPEQYRKDAQKLEEWARAQNLTSLVEFSSKDGEIEGILKDIAERAGKGDFSYSRFFAVGLFRLLELTNATEPTILEKLCAALNINKKSVDRDLDVYRNLLSKLVQAKELLKEYVDREKKKREERAEPQKANETITKCQGQQLSGQQLWSYENDIY
;
A
#
# COMPACT_ATOMS: atom_id res chain seq x y z
N MET A 1 -1.96 27.09 8.45
CA MET A 1 -2.84 26.45 9.45
C MET A 1 -4.14 26.07 8.77
N ALA A 2 -4.17 24.92 8.07
CA ALA A 2 -5.39 24.36 7.51
C ALA A 2 -5.67 23.08 8.29
N ALA A 3 -6.76 23.06 9.05
CA ALA A 3 -7.17 21.91 9.85
C ALA A 3 -7.75 20.85 8.92
N LEU A 4 -7.11 19.69 8.86
CA LEU A 4 -7.67 18.48 8.24
C LEU A 4 -8.85 18.02 9.09
N THR A 5 -10.06 18.23 8.58
CA THR A 5 -11.30 17.73 9.18
C THR A 5 -11.30 16.21 9.17
N SER A 6 -11.47 15.60 10.36
CA SER A 6 -11.57 14.16 10.56
C SER A 6 -12.66 13.54 9.68
N LEU A 7 -12.31 12.51 8.91
CA LEU A 7 -13.24 11.72 8.11
C LEU A 7 -13.99 10.74 9.04
N SER A 8 -15.27 10.99 9.28
CA SER A 8 -16.14 10.11 10.07
C SER A 8 -17.01 9.24 9.15
N PHE A 9 -16.80 7.92 9.20
CA PHE A 9 -17.67 6.94 8.56
C PHE A 9 -18.89 6.68 9.45
N SER A 10 -20.03 7.30 9.13
CA SER A 10 -21.31 6.96 9.76
C SER A 10 -21.87 5.68 9.13
N SER A 11 -21.83 4.58 9.88
CA SER A 11 -22.40 3.28 9.52
C SER A 11 -23.92 3.31 9.62
N SER A 12 -24.63 3.17 8.50
CA SER A 12 -26.06 2.86 8.50
C SER A 12 -26.46 2.13 7.22
N PHE A 13 -26.28 0.81 7.19
CA PHE A 13 -27.14 -0.04 6.36
C PHE A 13 -27.36 -1.39 7.05
N THR A 14 -28.64 -1.68 7.23
CA THR A 14 -29.22 -2.73 8.05
C THR A 14 -28.95 -4.11 7.46
N GLN A 15 -28.39 -5.00 8.28
CA GLN A 15 -28.14 -6.40 7.97
C GLN A 15 -29.44 -7.22 8.17
N CYS A 16 -30.04 -7.72 7.09
CA CYS A 16 -31.09 -8.73 7.18
C CYS A 16 -30.46 -10.11 6.97
N CYS A 17 -30.24 -10.84 8.07
CA CYS A 17 -29.84 -12.24 8.04
C CYS A 17 -31.07 -13.12 8.23
N GLU A 18 -31.40 -13.95 7.24
CA GLU A 18 -32.29 -15.09 7.44
C GLU A 18 -31.49 -16.38 7.27
N ARG A 19 -31.41 -17.17 8.34
CA ARG A 19 -30.81 -18.51 8.37
C ARG A 19 -31.88 -19.55 8.06
N LYS A 20 -31.54 -20.55 7.24
CA LYS A 20 -31.98 -21.94 7.42
C LYS A 20 -30.97 -22.92 6.83
N ALA A 21 -30.53 -23.86 7.66
CA ALA A 21 -29.82 -25.10 7.30
C ALA A 21 -30.82 -26.12 6.71
N THR A 22 -30.47 -27.19 5.96
CA THR A 22 -29.76 -28.40 6.42
C THR A 22 -29.51 -29.38 5.24
N VAL A 23 -28.27 -29.90 5.11
CA VAL A 23 -27.76 -31.26 4.71
C VAL A 23 -28.22 -31.98 3.41
N SER A 24 -27.23 -32.39 2.58
CA SER A 24 -26.99 -33.82 2.25
C SER A 24 -25.65 -34.07 1.53
N SER A 25 -24.96 -35.13 2.00
CA SER A 25 -23.72 -35.69 1.47
C SER A 25 -23.94 -36.54 0.22
N SER A 26 -22.96 -36.56 -0.69
CA SER A 26 -22.67 -37.78 -1.46
C SER A 26 -21.19 -37.86 -1.86
N THR A 27 -20.66 -39.05 -1.64
CA THR A 27 -19.29 -39.53 -1.81
C THR A 27 -19.07 -39.97 -3.26
N HIS A 28 -17.95 -39.64 -3.93
CA HIS A 28 -17.28 -40.61 -4.82
C HIS A 28 -15.85 -40.22 -5.27
N ARG A 29 -14.90 -41.04 -4.79
CA ARG A 29 -13.69 -41.65 -5.38
C ARG A 29 -12.79 -40.88 -6.37
N PHE A 30 -11.53 -40.85 -5.96
CA PHE A 30 -10.27 -40.81 -6.74
C PHE A 30 -10.27 -41.65 -8.03
N PHE A 31 -9.65 -41.11 -9.09
CA PHE A 31 -8.84 -41.88 -10.03
C PHE A 31 -7.67 -41.03 -10.54
N VAL A 32 -6.48 -41.61 -10.43
CA VAL A 32 -5.21 -41.19 -11.02
C VAL A 32 -5.17 -41.68 -12.46
N SER A 33 -4.63 -40.88 -13.38
CA SER A 33 -4.05 -41.42 -14.61
C SER A 33 -2.85 -40.59 -15.05
N SER A 34 -1.74 -41.31 -15.23
CA SER A 34 -0.43 -40.89 -15.68
C SER A 34 -0.32 -41.24 -17.17
N SER A 35 0.34 -40.40 -17.96
CA SER A 35 0.90 -40.85 -19.25
C SER A 35 2.18 -40.10 -19.55
N SER A 36 3.21 -40.88 -19.85
CA SER A 36 4.58 -40.49 -20.20
C SER A 36 4.95 -41.16 -21.52
N GLU A 37 5.50 -40.41 -22.47
CA GLU A 37 6.21 -40.91 -23.66
C GLU A 37 7.69 -40.57 -23.44
N VAL A 38 8.62 -41.51 -23.20
CA VAL A 38 9.24 -42.53 -24.08
C VAL A 38 9.99 -41.95 -25.29
N PHE A 39 11.29 -41.75 -25.11
CA PHE A 39 12.29 -42.06 -26.13
C PHE A 39 13.39 -42.90 -25.46
N GLY A 40 13.57 -44.13 -25.94
CA GLY A 40 14.61 -45.04 -25.48
C GLY A 40 15.84 -45.00 -26.37
N PHE A 41 16.98 -45.45 -25.83
CA PHE A 41 17.89 -46.37 -26.54
C PHE A 41 18.75 -47.16 -25.52
N ARG A 42 18.67 -48.48 -25.71
CA ARG A 42 19.46 -49.64 -25.27
C ARG A 42 20.90 -49.45 -24.73
N THR A 43 21.18 -50.17 -23.63
CA THR A 43 22.45 -50.83 -23.23
C THR A 43 22.85 -51.92 -24.26
N ILE A 44 24.11 -52.38 -24.46
CA ILE A 44 25.01 -53.18 -23.58
C ILE A 44 26.40 -53.28 -24.28
N PHE A 45 27.54 -53.24 -23.55
CA PHE A 45 28.64 -54.24 -23.47
C PHE A 45 29.97 -53.66 -22.95
N SER A 46 30.77 -54.57 -22.37
CA SER A 46 31.76 -54.39 -21.31
C SER A 46 33.22 -54.51 -21.79
N TYR A 47 34.13 -53.92 -20.99
CA TYR A 47 35.47 -54.39 -20.54
C TYR A 47 36.69 -53.48 -20.80
N HIS A 48 37.34 -53.18 -19.67
CA HIS A 48 38.77 -53.01 -19.36
C HIS A 48 39.64 -51.82 -19.81
N TYR A 49 40.23 -51.21 -18.77
CA TYR A 49 41.56 -50.60 -18.58
C TYR A 49 41.97 -49.34 -19.35
N GLY A 50 42.51 -48.38 -18.59
CA GLY A 50 43.37 -47.30 -19.09
C GLY A 50 42.92 -45.92 -18.61
N GLY A 51 43.55 -45.42 -17.55
CA GLY A 51 43.25 -44.10 -17.01
C GLY A 51 43.81 -42.96 -17.87
N VAL A 52 43.10 -41.81 -17.86
CA VAL A 52 43.70 -40.47 -17.98
C VAL A 52 42.78 -39.50 -17.21
N ARG A 53 43.39 -38.74 -16.30
CA ARG A 53 42.74 -37.65 -15.55
C ARG A 53 42.53 -36.47 -16.50
N ALA A 54 41.30 -36.27 -16.98
CA ALA A 54 40.93 -35.09 -17.75
C ALA A 54 40.27 -34.06 -16.82
N SER A 55 40.91 -32.91 -16.65
CA SER A 55 40.34 -31.75 -15.96
C SER A 55 39.14 -31.23 -16.74
N SER A 56 37.93 -31.52 -16.28
CA SER A 56 36.71 -30.90 -16.84
C SER A 56 36.57 -29.49 -16.26
N SER A 57 37.09 -28.51 -16.99
CA SER A 57 36.68 -27.11 -16.81
C SER A 57 35.21 -27.01 -17.23
N SER A 58 34.30 -27.06 -16.26
CA SER A 58 32.88 -26.83 -16.52
C SER A 58 32.69 -25.33 -16.73
N SER A 59 32.78 -24.92 -18.00
CA SER A 59 32.35 -23.59 -18.41
C SER A 59 30.84 -23.53 -18.14
N LYS A 60 30.45 -22.82 -17.07
CA LYS A 60 29.05 -22.53 -16.75
C LYS A 60 28.54 -21.64 -17.87
N MET A 61 27.93 -22.24 -18.88
CA MET A 61 27.26 -21.51 -19.95
C MET A 61 26.03 -20.83 -19.34
N VAL A 62 26.19 -19.58 -18.93
CA VAL A 62 25.08 -18.72 -18.52
C VAL A 62 24.38 -18.29 -19.80
N VAL A 63 23.23 -18.91 -20.09
CA VAL A 63 22.35 -18.48 -21.17
C VAL A 63 21.71 -17.17 -20.73
N GLN A 64 22.32 -16.05 -21.13
CA GLN A 64 21.73 -14.73 -20.96
C GLN A 64 20.89 -14.41 -22.20
N CYS A 65 19.59 -14.63 -22.10
CA CYS A 65 18.63 -14.13 -23.10
C CYS A 65 18.59 -12.60 -23.01
N MET A 66 19.26 -11.92 -23.93
CA MET A 66 19.10 -10.47 -24.09
C MET A 66 17.95 -10.20 -25.07
N SER A 67 16.80 -9.80 -24.52
CA SER A 67 15.73 -9.15 -25.28
C SER A 67 16.16 -7.72 -25.55
N SER A 68 16.30 -7.36 -26.82
CA SER A 68 16.63 -6.00 -27.28
C SER A 68 15.37 -5.21 -27.70
N ALA A 69 14.22 -5.55 -27.13
CA ALA A 69 13.09 -4.62 -27.06
C ALA A 69 13.26 -3.80 -25.77
N THR A 70 12.80 -2.55 -25.72
CA THR A 70 12.66 -1.84 -24.45
C THR A 70 11.61 -2.59 -23.62
N ASP A 71 12.02 -3.66 -22.94
CA ASP A 71 11.15 -4.47 -22.13
C ASP A 71 10.57 -3.59 -21.04
N ALA A 72 9.25 -3.69 -20.84
CA ALA A 72 8.60 -3.04 -19.72
C ALA A 72 9.36 -3.44 -18.44
N PRO A 73 9.66 -2.48 -17.54
CA PRO A 73 10.44 -2.78 -16.36
C PRO A 73 9.77 -3.90 -15.56
N THR A 74 10.57 -4.67 -14.85
CA THR A 74 10.03 -5.72 -13.97
C THR A 74 9.55 -5.13 -12.65
N VAL A 75 8.68 -5.85 -11.94
CA VAL A 75 8.27 -5.48 -10.57
C VAL A 75 9.48 -5.26 -9.66
N SER A 76 10.50 -6.11 -9.79
CA SER A 76 11.75 -6.03 -9.04
C SER A 76 12.52 -4.74 -9.34
N GLU A 77 12.55 -4.31 -10.59
CA GLU A 77 13.17 -3.05 -10.99
C GLU A 77 12.42 -1.84 -10.44
N THR A 78 11.09 -1.82 -10.51
CA THR A 78 10.29 -0.74 -9.89
C THR A 78 10.53 -0.67 -8.38
N LYS A 79 10.54 -1.80 -7.68
CA LYS A 79 10.86 -1.84 -6.23
C LYS A 79 12.28 -1.34 -5.95
N LEU A 80 13.25 -1.74 -6.77
CA LEU A 80 14.62 -1.27 -6.65
C LEU A 80 14.72 0.24 -6.89
N ASN A 81 13.99 0.77 -7.88
CA ASN A 81 13.95 2.20 -8.19
C ASN A 81 13.37 3.00 -7.01
N PHE A 82 12.31 2.49 -6.37
CA PHE A 82 11.76 3.09 -5.16
C PHE A 82 12.78 3.15 -4.03
N LEU A 83 13.48 2.04 -3.74
CA LEU A 83 14.51 1.99 -2.68
C LEU A 83 15.75 2.85 -3.00
N LYS A 84 16.07 3.04 -4.29
CA LYS A 84 17.12 3.97 -4.72
C LYS A 84 16.70 5.43 -4.53
N ALA A 85 15.45 5.75 -4.82
CA ALA A 85 14.89 7.09 -4.70
C ALA A 85 14.67 7.51 -3.24
N TYR A 86 14.21 6.59 -2.38
CA TYR A 86 14.01 6.82 -0.94
C TYR A 86 14.86 5.87 -0.10
N LYS A 87 15.96 6.40 0.47
CA LYS A 87 16.98 5.62 1.19
C LYS A 87 16.79 5.55 2.70
N ARG A 88 15.84 6.33 3.27
CA ARG A 88 15.60 6.36 4.71
C ARG A 88 14.77 5.13 5.12
N PRO A 89 14.94 4.61 6.34
CA PRO A 89 14.13 3.48 6.81
C PRO A 89 12.65 3.89 6.92
N ILE A 90 11.76 3.06 6.37
CA ILE A 90 10.31 3.19 6.51
C ILE A 90 9.85 2.20 7.60
N PRO A 91 9.07 2.63 8.61
CA PRO A 91 8.52 1.71 9.60
C PRO A 91 7.76 0.55 8.95
N SER A 92 7.96 -0.67 9.44
CA SER A 92 7.49 -1.92 8.81
C SER A 92 5.98 -1.96 8.55
N ILE A 93 5.20 -1.30 9.42
CA ILE A 93 3.74 -1.17 9.29
C ILE A 93 3.32 -0.48 7.98
N TYR A 94 4.06 0.55 7.55
CA TYR A 94 3.80 1.24 6.29
C TYR A 94 4.51 0.54 5.14
N ASN A 95 5.76 0.10 5.34
CA ASN A 95 6.58 -0.47 4.26
C ASN A 95 5.93 -1.72 3.65
N THR A 96 5.35 -2.61 4.45
CA THR A 96 4.69 -3.82 3.93
C THR A 96 3.59 -3.46 2.93
N VAL A 97 2.71 -2.54 3.30
CA VAL A 97 1.57 -2.14 2.45
C VAL A 97 2.02 -1.29 1.28
N LEU A 98 3.01 -0.40 1.45
CA LEU A 98 3.61 0.35 0.34
C LEU A 98 4.20 -0.58 -0.73
N GLN A 99 4.94 -1.62 -0.32
CA GLN A 99 5.53 -2.58 -1.25
C GLN A 99 4.47 -3.39 -2.00
N GLU A 100 3.38 -3.77 -1.34
CA GLU A 100 2.22 -4.40 -1.99
C GLU A 100 1.54 -3.45 -2.99
N LEU A 101 1.37 -2.18 -2.61
CA LEU A 101 0.78 -1.15 -3.45
C LEU A 101 1.62 -0.91 -4.72
N ILE A 102 2.94 -0.85 -4.58
CA ILE A 102 3.89 -0.74 -5.71
C ILE A 102 3.67 -1.90 -6.69
N VAL A 103 3.56 -3.15 -6.20
CA VAL A 103 3.33 -4.31 -7.08
C VAL A 103 2.00 -4.17 -7.81
N GLN A 104 0.92 -3.84 -7.10
CA GLN A 104 -0.41 -3.72 -7.69
C GLN A 104 -0.45 -2.63 -8.77
N GLN A 105 0.13 -1.47 -8.48
CA GLN A 105 0.15 -0.36 -9.43
C GLN A 105 1.10 -0.63 -10.59
N HIS A 106 2.24 -1.29 -10.37
CA HIS A 106 3.13 -1.72 -11.46
C HIS A 106 2.38 -2.62 -12.45
N LEU A 107 1.71 -3.66 -11.94
CA LEU A 107 0.95 -4.60 -12.77
C LEU A 107 -0.21 -3.93 -13.52
N MET A 108 -0.65 -2.75 -13.07
CA MET A 108 -1.68 -1.95 -13.72
C MET A 108 -1.06 -0.98 -14.74
N ARG A 109 0.01 -0.29 -14.36
CA ARG A 109 0.73 0.72 -15.15
C ARG A 109 1.32 0.17 -16.45
N TYR A 110 1.81 -1.07 -16.42
CA TYR A 110 2.43 -1.73 -17.56
C TYR A 110 1.46 -2.66 -18.30
N LYS A 111 0.16 -2.61 -18.01
CA LYS A 111 -0.85 -3.23 -18.88
C LYS A 111 -0.87 -2.53 -20.23
N ARG A 112 -1.04 -3.30 -21.30
CA ARG A 112 -1.17 -2.76 -22.66
C ARG A 112 -2.32 -1.76 -22.81
N SER A 113 -3.41 -1.97 -22.08
CA SER A 113 -4.59 -1.10 -22.07
C SER A 113 -4.49 0.08 -21.10
N TYR A 114 -3.37 0.24 -20.38
CA TYR A 114 -3.24 1.32 -19.42
C TYR A 114 -3.25 2.67 -20.13
N ARG A 115 -4.11 3.55 -19.63
CA ARG A 115 -4.12 4.97 -19.96
C ARG A 115 -4.34 5.72 -18.66
N TYR A 116 -3.48 6.69 -18.38
CA TYR A 116 -3.63 7.56 -17.22
C TYR A 116 -4.99 8.25 -17.25
N ASP A 117 -5.63 8.33 -16.08
CA ASP A 117 -6.88 9.05 -15.90
C ASP A 117 -6.88 9.84 -14.56
N PRO A 118 -7.35 11.10 -14.55
CA PRO A 118 -7.39 11.92 -13.33
C PRO A 118 -8.24 11.32 -12.19
N VAL A 119 -9.27 10.54 -12.50
CA VAL A 119 -10.12 9.88 -11.49
C VAL A 119 -9.34 8.79 -10.76
N PHE A 120 -8.52 8.03 -11.47
CA PHE A 120 -7.55 7.10 -10.93
C PHE A 120 -6.52 7.81 -10.05
N ALA A 121 -5.97 8.93 -10.51
CA ALA A 121 -5.00 9.71 -9.73
C ALA A 121 -5.61 10.19 -8.41
N LEU A 122 -6.83 10.73 -8.44
CA LEU A 122 -7.59 11.08 -7.24
C LEU A 122 -7.73 9.89 -6.29
N GLY A 123 -8.14 8.74 -6.81
CA GLY A 123 -8.29 7.53 -6.02
C GLY A 123 -6.97 7.05 -5.41
N PHE A 124 -5.89 7.01 -6.18
CA PHE A 124 -4.57 6.63 -5.68
C PHE A 124 -4.07 7.60 -4.59
N VAL A 125 -4.16 8.90 -4.82
CA VAL A 125 -3.78 9.93 -3.84
C VAL A 125 -4.57 9.76 -2.54
N THR A 126 -5.88 9.52 -2.65
CA THR A 126 -6.75 9.24 -1.48
C THR A 126 -6.27 8.01 -0.70
N VAL A 127 -5.97 6.91 -1.39
CA VAL A 127 -5.45 5.68 -0.75
C VAL A 127 -4.11 5.95 -0.07
N TYR A 128 -3.21 6.65 -0.74
CA TYR A 128 -1.89 6.93 -0.22
C TYR A 128 -1.95 7.80 1.03
N ASP A 129 -2.74 8.87 1.01
CA ASP A 129 -2.84 9.80 2.15
C ASP A 129 -3.45 9.12 3.37
N GLN A 130 -4.49 8.28 3.19
CA GLN A 130 -5.08 7.49 4.28
C GLN A 130 -4.12 6.40 4.80
N LEU A 131 -3.40 5.73 3.89
CA LEU A 131 -2.35 4.77 4.27
C LEU A 131 -1.28 5.44 5.13
N MET A 132 -0.81 6.62 4.71
CA MET A 132 0.27 7.36 5.35
C MET A 132 -0.18 8.28 6.50
N GLU A 133 -1.47 8.23 6.87
CA GLU A 133 -1.97 8.96 8.03
C GLU A 133 -1.23 8.55 9.31
N GLY A 134 -0.85 9.54 10.12
CA GLY A 134 -0.07 9.32 11.34
C GLY A 134 1.40 8.95 11.13
N TYR A 135 1.92 9.05 9.90
CA TYR A 135 3.35 8.88 9.65
C TYR A 135 4.15 9.97 10.40
N PRO A 136 5.32 9.68 11.00
CA PRO A 136 5.99 10.62 11.92
C PRO A 136 6.47 11.96 11.35
N SER A 137 6.76 12.03 10.04
CA SER A 137 7.22 13.24 9.34
C SER A 137 6.42 13.46 8.07
N ASP A 138 5.83 14.65 7.94
CA ASP A 138 5.10 15.05 6.74
C ASP A 138 6.04 15.19 5.53
N GLU A 139 7.28 15.66 5.76
CA GLU A 139 8.31 15.76 4.71
C GLU A 139 8.69 14.39 4.16
N ASP A 140 8.83 13.39 5.03
CA ASP A 140 9.09 12.01 4.61
C ASP A 140 7.87 11.42 3.90
N ARG A 141 6.64 11.71 4.34
CA ARG A 141 5.43 11.27 3.64
C ARG A 141 5.41 11.78 2.20
N ASP A 142 5.75 13.04 1.97
CA ASP A 142 5.77 13.62 0.63
C ASP A 142 6.96 13.11 -0.19
N ALA A 143 8.12 12.92 0.44
CA ALA A 143 9.30 12.33 -0.22
C ALA A 143 9.05 10.88 -0.67
N ILE A 144 8.38 10.07 0.18
CA ILE A 144 7.97 8.70 -0.16
C ILE A 144 6.98 8.71 -1.32
N PHE A 145 6.01 9.65 -1.35
CA PHE A 145 5.04 9.76 -2.43
C PHE A 145 5.74 10.01 -3.77
N LYS A 146 6.67 10.99 -3.78
CA LYS A 146 7.46 11.33 -4.97
C LYS A 146 8.30 10.14 -5.41
N ALA A 147 9.02 9.50 -4.49
CA ALA A 147 9.83 8.32 -4.80
C ALA A 147 8.99 7.16 -5.35
N TYR A 148 7.80 6.94 -4.80
CA TYR A 148 6.86 5.91 -5.24
C TYR A 148 6.42 6.14 -6.69
N ILE A 149 5.93 7.34 -7.01
CA ILE A 149 5.38 7.64 -8.33
C ILE A 149 6.49 7.68 -9.39
N ASN A 150 7.65 8.28 -9.04
CA ASN A 150 8.83 8.27 -9.91
C ASN A 150 9.35 6.86 -10.20
N ALA A 151 9.26 5.92 -9.25
CA ALA A 151 9.68 4.54 -9.46
C ALA A 151 8.84 3.80 -10.53
N LEU A 152 7.61 4.28 -10.77
CA LEU A 152 6.70 3.80 -11.81
C LEU A 152 6.85 4.55 -13.14
N ASN A 153 7.81 5.48 -13.25
CA ASN A 153 8.01 6.38 -14.40
C ASN A 153 6.78 7.27 -14.66
N GLU A 154 6.15 7.76 -13.59
CA GLU A 154 4.99 8.66 -13.62
C GLU A 154 5.36 10.00 -12.95
N ASP A 155 4.54 11.05 -13.13
CA ASP A 155 4.77 12.37 -12.54
C ASP A 155 3.99 12.56 -11.22
N PRO A 156 4.66 12.65 -10.06
CA PRO A 156 3.99 12.90 -8.78
C PRO A 156 3.25 14.24 -8.71
N GLU A 157 3.76 15.27 -9.38
CA GLU A 157 3.15 16.60 -9.34
C GLU A 157 1.85 16.61 -10.16
N GLN A 158 1.80 15.89 -11.28
CA GLN A 158 0.58 15.68 -12.05
C GLN A 158 -0.50 14.99 -11.20
N TYR A 159 -0.16 13.91 -10.48
CA TYR A 159 -1.12 13.18 -9.63
C TYR A 159 -1.74 14.10 -8.57
N ARG A 160 -0.91 14.90 -7.88
CA ARG A 160 -1.39 15.81 -6.82
C ARG A 160 -2.27 16.93 -7.39
N LYS A 161 -1.86 17.54 -8.50
CA LYS A 161 -2.62 18.62 -9.17
C LYS A 161 -3.96 18.14 -9.69
N ASP A 162 -3.97 17.02 -10.40
CA ASP A 162 -5.20 16.45 -10.98
C ASP A 162 -6.16 16.01 -9.87
N ALA A 163 -5.65 15.34 -8.82
CA ALA A 163 -6.46 14.98 -7.66
C ALA A 163 -7.09 16.23 -7.02
N GLN A 164 -6.29 17.25 -6.70
CA GLN A 164 -6.78 18.49 -6.10
C GLN A 164 -7.85 19.16 -6.97
N LYS A 165 -7.63 19.22 -8.28
CA LYS A 165 -8.58 19.82 -9.23
C LYS A 165 -9.93 19.08 -9.26
N LEU A 166 -9.89 17.75 -9.27
CA LEU A 166 -11.11 16.95 -9.19
C LEU A 166 -11.82 17.15 -7.84
N GLU A 167 -11.06 17.26 -6.74
CA GLU A 167 -11.66 17.52 -5.43
C GLU A 167 -12.34 18.88 -5.37
N GLU A 168 -11.70 19.93 -5.87
CA GLU A 168 -12.25 21.29 -5.92
C GLU A 168 -13.50 21.34 -6.80
N TRP A 169 -13.46 20.70 -7.98
CA TRP A 169 -14.62 20.56 -8.84
C TRP A 169 -15.76 19.83 -8.13
N ALA A 170 -15.49 18.69 -7.48
CA ALA A 170 -16.51 17.91 -6.78
C ALA A 170 -17.16 18.70 -5.65
N ARG A 171 -16.39 19.44 -4.84
CA ARG A 171 -16.93 20.30 -3.77
C ARG A 171 -17.85 21.41 -4.30
N ALA A 172 -17.67 21.83 -5.55
CA ALA A 172 -18.50 22.84 -6.21
C ALA A 172 -19.75 22.25 -6.89
N GLN A 173 -19.88 20.92 -7.00
CA GLN A 173 -21.05 20.28 -7.61
C GLN A 173 -22.14 19.95 -6.58
N ASN A 174 -23.38 19.96 -7.06
CA ASN A 174 -24.51 19.31 -6.41
C ASN A 174 -24.69 17.87 -6.95
N LEU A 175 -25.45 17.03 -6.25
CA LEU A 175 -25.70 15.63 -6.61
C LEU A 175 -26.13 15.43 -8.08
N THR A 176 -27.10 16.23 -8.55
CA THR A 176 -27.64 16.14 -9.91
C THR A 176 -26.59 16.49 -10.96
N SER A 177 -25.79 17.53 -10.70
CA SER A 177 -24.76 17.98 -11.64
C SER A 177 -23.60 17.01 -11.81
N LEU A 178 -23.30 16.20 -10.79
CA LEU A 178 -22.28 15.17 -10.88
C LEU A 178 -22.69 14.07 -11.87
N VAL A 179 -23.97 13.67 -11.86
CA VAL A 179 -24.50 12.61 -12.74
C VAL A 179 -24.76 13.14 -14.15
N GLU A 180 -25.19 14.39 -14.28
CA GLU A 180 -25.48 15.05 -15.56
C GLU A 180 -24.23 15.68 -16.22
N PHE A 181 -23.03 15.17 -15.91
CA PHE A 181 -21.78 15.67 -16.48
C PHE A 181 -21.78 15.61 -18.02
N SER A 182 -22.54 14.70 -18.62
CA SER A 182 -22.66 14.55 -20.08
C SER A 182 -23.30 15.77 -20.76
N SER A 183 -24.18 16.48 -20.04
CA SER A 183 -24.91 17.66 -20.54
C SER A 183 -24.18 18.98 -20.32
N LYS A 184 -23.03 18.94 -19.63
CA LYS A 184 -22.25 20.11 -19.25
C LYS A 184 -20.92 20.16 -19.98
N ASP A 185 -20.42 21.37 -20.21
CA ASP A 185 -19.11 21.57 -20.84
C ASP A 185 -18.16 22.23 -19.84
N GLY A 186 -17.14 21.47 -19.49
CA GLY A 186 -16.08 21.83 -18.56
C GLY A 186 -14.96 20.82 -18.67
N GLU A 187 -13.81 21.14 -18.09
CA GLU A 187 -12.63 20.30 -18.25
C GLU A 187 -12.79 18.93 -17.57
N ILE A 188 -13.33 18.91 -16.35
CA ILE A 188 -13.58 17.66 -15.61
C ILE A 188 -14.72 16.87 -16.24
N GLU A 189 -15.78 17.55 -16.69
CA GLU A 189 -16.86 16.95 -17.44
C GLU A 189 -16.36 16.31 -18.74
N GLY A 190 -15.42 16.97 -19.44
CA GLY A 190 -14.72 16.42 -20.60
C GLY A 190 -13.93 15.15 -20.28
N ILE A 191 -13.23 15.12 -19.15
CA ILE A 191 -12.53 13.92 -18.66
C ILE A 191 -13.52 12.78 -18.41
N LEU A 192 -14.64 13.05 -17.73
CA LEU A 192 -15.68 12.06 -17.45
C LEU A 192 -16.35 11.56 -18.74
N LYS A 193 -16.56 12.43 -19.73
CA LYS A 193 -17.05 12.07 -21.08
C LYS A 193 -16.07 11.13 -21.81
N ASP A 194 -14.78 11.43 -21.84
CA ASP A 194 -13.75 10.55 -22.44
C ASP A 194 -13.72 9.18 -21.76
N ILE A 195 -13.82 9.14 -20.43
CA ILE A 195 -13.90 7.88 -19.67
C ILE A 195 -15.15 7.09 -20.06
N ALA A 196 -16.32 7.74 -20.09
CA ALA A 196 -17.59 7.10 -20.44
C ALA A 196 -17.56 6.52 -21.86
N GLU A 197 -16.99 7.25 -22.82
CA GLU A 197 -16.85 6.80 -24.21
C GLU A 197 -15.94 5.57 -24.31
N ARG A 198 -14.76 5.61 -23.68
CA ARG A 198 -13.82 4.48 -23.67
C ARG A 198 -14.41 3.25 -22.99
N ALA A 199 -15.11 3.44 -21.87
CA ALA A 199 -15.77 2.36 -21.16
C ALA A 199 -16.87 1.72 -22.00
N GLY A 200 -17.67 2.52 -22.70
CA GLY A 200 -18.69 2.04 -23.64
C GLY A 200 -18.12 1.23 -24.81
N LYS A 201 -16.91 1.56 -25.26
CA LYS A 201 -16.18 0.84 -26.31
C LYS A 201 -15.44 -0.41 -25.82
N GLY A 202 -15.36 -0.63 -24.51
CA GLY A 202 -14.58 -1.72 -23.90
C GLY A 202 -13.06 -1.46 -23.88
N ASP A 203 -12.61 -0.24 -24.18
CA ASP A 203 -11.19 0.17 -24.19
C ASP A 203 -10.83 0.96 -22.92
N PHE A 204 -11.47 0.61 -21.80
CA PHE A 204 -11.24 1.23 -20.50
C PHE A 204 -10.56 0.25 -19.53
N SER A 205 -9.37 0.61 -19.08
CA SER A 205 -8.64 -0.17 -18.08
C SER A 205 -9.09 0.17 -16.67
N TYR A 206 -10.21 -0.42 -16.25
CA TYR A 206 -10.71 -0.30 -14.89
C TYR A 206 -9.67 -0.73 -13.83
N SER A 207 -9.67 -0.03 -12.70
CA SER A 207 -8.82 -0.36 -11.55
C SER A 207 -9.54 -0.08 -10.23
N ARG A 208 -9.05 -0.70 -9.15
CA ARG A 208 -9.54 -0.42 -7.80
C ARG A 208 -9.36 1.05 -7.41
N PHE A 209 -8.26 1.68 -7.82
CA PHE A 209 -8.03 3.10 -7.56
C PHE A 209 -9.06 3.97 -8.27
N PHE A 210 -9.48 3.61 -9.48
CA PHE A 210 -10.58 4.30 -10.15
C PHE A 210 -11.89 4.21 -9.34
N ALA A 211 -12.20 3.03 -8.76
CA ALA A 211 -13.36 2.87 -7.88
C ALA A 211 -13.30 3.79 -6.65
N VAL A 212 -12.14 3.87 -6.01
CA VAL A 212 -11.90 4.77 -4.87
C VAL A 212 -12.03 6.24 -5.30
N GLY A 213 -11.53 6.60 -6.48
CA GLY A 213 -11.67 7.94 -7.04
C GLY A 213 -13.12 8.34 -7.27
N LEU A 214 -13.94 7.44 -7.83
CA LEU A 214 -15.38 7.67 -7.97
C LEU A 214 -16.08 7.85 -6.62
N PHE A 215 -15.73 7.01 -5.65
CA PHE A 215 -16.27 7.15 -4.30
C PHE A 215 -15.86 8.47 -3.65
N ARG A 216 -14.61 8.90 -3.85
CA ARG A 216 -14.11 10.18 -3.34
C ARG A 216 -14.85 11.37 -3.95
N LEU A 217 -15.18 11.34 -5.24
CA LEU A 217 -16.02 12.36 -5.87
C LEU A 217 -17.41 12.43 -5.22
N LEU A 218 -18.04 11.27 -4.97
CA LEU A 218 -19.35 11.20 -4.32
C LEU A 218 -19.31 11.74 -2.88
N GLU A 219 -18.28 11.34 -2.13
CA GLU A 219 -18.05 11.80 -0.76
C GLU A 219 -17.97 13.33 -0.70
N LEU A 220 -17.22 13.96 -1.60
CA LEU A 220 -17.05 15.43 -1.63
C LEU A 220 -18.32 16.18 -2.04
N THR A 221 -19.24 15.53 -2.76
CA THR A 221 -20.56 16.09 -3.09
C THR A 221 -21.61 15.84 -2.00
N ASN A 222 -21.25 15.20 -0.87
CA ASN A 222 -22.18 14.71 0.16
C ASN A 222 -23.27 13.77 -0.40
N ALA A 223 -22.97 13.06 -1.49
CA ALA A 223 -23.86 12.11 -2.15
C ALA A 223 -23.83 10.76 -1.42
N THR A 224 -24.54 10.66 -0.29
CA THR A 224 -24.56 9.44 0.54
C THR A 224 -25.57 8.39 0.09
N GLU A 225 -26.43 8.70 -0.89
CA GLU A 225 -27.43 7.76 -1.36
C GLU A 225 -26.84 6.72 -2.34
N PRO A 226 -27.12 5.42 -2.16
CA PRO A 226 -26.61 4.37 -3.04
C PRO A 226 -27.16 4.44 -4.47
N THR A 227 -28.28 5.15 -4.65
CA THR A 227 -28.94 5.42 -5.94
C THR A 227 -28.08 6.31 -6.85
N ILE A 228 -27.28 7.20 -6.28
CA ILE A 228 -26.46 8.15 -7.03
C ILE A 228 -25.24 7.46 -7.62
N LEU A 229 -24.60 6.58 -6.84
CA LEU A 229 -23.51 5.74 -7.32
C LEU A 229 -23.95 4.90 -8.52
N GLU A 230 -25.17 4.35 -8.47
CA GLU A 230 -25.74 3.58 -9.57
C GLU A 230 -25.94 4.43 -10.83
N LYS A 231 -26.51 5.63 -10.70
CA LYS A 231 -26.68 6.56 -11.82
C LYS A 231 -25.33 7.02 -12.41
N LEU A 232 -24.35 7.31 -11.56
CA LEU A 232 -23.01 7.71 -11.99
C LEU A 232 -22.28 6.57 -12.73
N CYS A 233 -22.36 5.34 -12.20
CA CYS A 233 -21.81 4.16 -12.87
C CYS A 233 -22.46 3.93 -14.23
N ALA A 234 -23.78 4.09 -14.32
CA ALA A 234 -24.52 3.97 -15.59
C ALA A 234 -24.08 5.05 -16.59
N ALA A 235 -23.96 6.31 -16.16
CA ALA A 235 -23.51 7.41 -17.01
C ALA A 235 -22.06 7.23 -17.52
N LEU A 236 -21.20 6.59 -16.72
CA LEU A 236 -19.81 6.29 -17.08
C LEU A 236 -19.64 4.95 -17.84
N ASN A 237 -20.71 4.19 -18.08
CA ASN A 237 -20.63 2.83 -18.63
C ASN A 237 -19.75 1.87 -17.80
N ILE A 238 -19.74 2.02 -16.47
CA ILE A 238 -18.95 1.20 -15.54
C ILE A 238 -19.83 0.21 -14.80
N ASN A 239 -19.31 -1.01 -14.61
CA ASN A 239 -20.01 -2.06 -13.89
C ASN A 239 -20.08 -1.76 -12.37
N LYS A 240 -21.26 -1.38 -11.89
CA LYS A 240 -21.53 -1.09 -10.46
C LYS A 240 -21.07 -2.21 -9.52
N LYS A 241 -21.35 -3.48 -9.85
CA LYS A 241 -20.96 -4.63 -9.00
C LYS A 241 -19.44 -4.75 -8.81
N SER A 242 -18.66 -4.28 -9.78
CA SER A 242 -17.19 -4.26 -9.67
C SER A 242 -16.74 -3.15 -8.73
N VAL A 243 -17.36 -1.97 -8.84
CA VAL A 243 -17.14 -0.84 -7.91
C VAL A 243 -17.49 -1.23 -6.48
N ASP A 244 -18.68 -1.78 -6.22
CA ASP A 244 -19.10 -2.21 -4.88
C ASP A 244 -18.09 -3.20 -4.26
N ARG A 245 -17.68 -4.22 -5.03
CA ARG A 245 -16.69 -5.21 -4.59
C ARG A 245 -15.35 -4.58 -4.23
N ASP A 246 -14.84 -3.68 -5.06
CA ASP A 246 -13.54 -3.04 -4.84
C ASP A 246 -13.57 -2.03 -3.69
N LEU A 247 -14.70 -1.35 -3.47
CA LEU A 247 -14.91 -0.49 -2.30
C LEU A 247 -14.96 -1.29 -0.99
N ASP A 248 -15.60 -2.47 -0.99
CA ASP A 248 -15.58 -3.37 0.16
C ASP A 248 -14.16 -3.85 0.49
N VAL A 249 -13.37 -4.22 -0.53
CA VAL A 249 -11.97 -4.61 -0.35
C VAL A 249 -11.15 -3.45 0.21
N TYR A 250 -11.36 -2.25 -0.31
CA TYR A 250 -10.68 -1.04 0.14
C TYR A 250 -10.98 -0.71 1.61
N ARG A 251 -12.26 -0.71 1.99
CA ARG A 251 -12.70 -0.50 3.37
C ARG A 251 -12.05 -1.51 4.31
N ASN A 252 -12.02 -2.79 3.92
CA ASN A 252 -11.38 -3.85 4.71
C ASN A 252 -9.87 -3.65 4.86
N LEU A 253 -9.18 -3.14 3.84
CA LEU A 253 -7.74 -2.80 3.91
C LEU A 253 -7.49 -1.67 4.92
N LEU A 254 -8.26 -0.58 4.83
CA LEU A 254 -8.14 0.55 5.75
C LEU A 254 -8.42 0.16 7.19
N SER A 255 -9.49 -0.60 7.45
CA SER A 255 -9.81 -1.04 8.83
C SER A 255 -8.68 -1.85 9.46
N LYS A 256 -8.01 -2.71 8.69
CA LYS A 256 -6.84 -3.47 9.17
C LYS A 256 -5.65 -2.58 9.46
N LEU A 257 -5.41 -1.57 8.61
CA LEU A 257 -4.34 -0.60 8.81
C LEU A 257 -4.54 0.24 10.07
N VAL A 258 -5.77 0.74 10.30
CA VAL A 258 -6.11 1.49 11.51
C VAL A 258 -5.87 0.65 12.76
N GLN A 259 -6.36 -0.59 12.78
CA GLN A 259 -6.13 -1.53 13.89
C GLN A 259 -4.63 -1.78 14.13
N ALA A 260 -3.85 -1.98 13.07
CA ALA A 260 -2.41 -2.18 13.19
C ALA A 260 -1.70 -0.94 13.76
N LYS A 261 -2.13 0.27 13.37
CA LYS A 261 -1.57 1.54 13.87
C LYS A 261 -1.87 1.74 15.36
N GLU A 262 -3.09 1.43 15.80
CA GLU A 262 -3.49 1.50 17.20
C GLU A 262 -2.65 0.54 18.06
N LEU A 263 -2.49 -0.71 17.63
CA LEU A 263 -1.66 -1.69 18.34
C LEU A 263 -0.19 -1.28 18.43
N LEU A 264 0.37 -0.69 17.36
CA LEU A 264 1.73 -0.17 17.37
C LEU A 264 1.87 1.02 18.34
N LYS A 265 0.92 1.94 18.32
CA LYS A 265 0.90 3.10 19.22
C LYS A 265 0.87 2.64 20.67
N GLU A 266 -0.01 1.71 21.02
CA GLU A 266 -0.05 1.11 22.36
C GLU A 266 1.26 0.41 22.73
N TYR A 267 1.87 -0.32 21.80
CA TYR A 267 3.14 -0.99 22.05
C TYR A 267 4.26 0.03 22.34
N VAL A 268 4.37 1.08 21.53
CA VAL A 268 5.35 2.16 21.71
C VAL A 268 5.13 2.87 23.04
N ASP A 269 3.88 3.17 23.40
CA ASP A 269 3.55 3.85 24.65
C ASP A 269 3.86 2.96 25.87
N ARG A 270 3.59 1.65 25.78
CA ARG A 270 3.99 0.68 26.81
C ARG A 270 5.50 0.60 26.97
N GLU A 271 6.25 0.57 25.87
CA GLU A 271 7.72 0.49 25.93
C GLU A 271 8.34 1.81 26.42
N LYS A 272 7.77 2.97 26.09
CA LYS A 272 8.16 4.26 26.68
C LYS A 272 7.92 4.27 28.18
N LYS A 273 6.73 3.87 28.64
CA LYS A 273 6.41 3.78 30.07
C LYS A 273 7.35 2.85 30.82
N LYS A 274 7.62 1.65 30.29
CA LYS A 274 8.60 0.72 30.89
C LYS A 274 10.03 1.29 30.88
N ARG A 275 10.37 2.15 29.94
CA ARG A 275 11.69 2.79 29.87
C ARG A 275 11.81 3.94 30.86
N GLU A 276 10.74 4.70 31.06
CA GLU A 276 10.62 5.73 32.09
C GLU A 276 10.69 5.10 33.49
N GLU A 277 9.92 4.04 33.75
CA GLU A 277 9.95 3.26 35.00
C GLU A 277 11.33 2.65 35.29
N ARG A 278 12.15 2.35 34.27
CA ARG A 278 13.53 1.87 34.43
C ARG A 278 14.56 2.99 34.56
N ALA A 279 14.25 4.19 34.10
CA ALA A 279 15.11 5.36 34.22
C ALA A 279 14.96 6.05 35.60
N GLU A 280 13.78 5.97 36.22
CA GLU A 280 13.55 6.46 37.59
C GLU A 280 14.47 5.82 38.66
N PRO A 281 14.65 4.48 38.73
CA PRO A 281 15.56 3.87 39.69
C PRO A 281 17.03 4.20 39.40
N GLN A 282 17.40 4.47 38.14
CA GLN A 282 18.76 4.92 37.80
C GLN A 282 19.01 6.36 38.26
N LYS A 283 18.04 7.27 38.08
CA LYS A 283 18.13 8.64 38.61
C LYS A 283 18.12 8.69 40.14
N ALA A 284 17.36 7.80 40.79
CA ALA A 284 17.34 7.67 42.25
C ALA A 284 18.67 7.10 42.78
N ASN A 285 19.26 6.13 42.09
CA ASN A 285 20.57 5.58 42.48
C ASN A 285 21.69 6.61 42.25
N GLU A 286 21.67 7.36 41.15
CA GLU A 286 22.66 8.43 40.88
C GLU A 286 22.58 9.59 41.89
N THR A 287 21.38 9.97 42.35
CA THR A 287 21.23 10.98 43.41
C THR A 287 21.69 10.47 44.76
N ILE A 288 21.41 9.21 45.12
CA ILE A 288 21.90 8.58 46.36
C ILE A 288 23.44 8.49 46.36
N THR A 289 24.07 8.10 45.24
CA THR A 289 25.55 8.03 45.14
C THR A 289 26.21 9.41 45.22
N LYS A 290 25.60 10.46 44.64
CA LYS A 290 26.10 11.84 44.79
C LYS A 290 25.97 12.37 46.22
N CYS A 291 24.87 12.07 46.92
CA CYS A 291 24.69 12.46 48.32
C CYS A 291 25.68 11.74 49.24
N GLN A 292 25.96 10.45 49.03
CA GLN A 292 26.96 9.69 49.80
C GLN A 292 28.39 10.17 49.53
N GLY A 293 28.73 10.53 48.28
CA GLY A 293 30.03 11.11 47.95
C GLY A 293 30.28 12.48 48.62
N GLN A 294 29.24 13.32 48.73
CA GLN A 294 29.32 14.59 49.45
C GLN A 294 29.40 14.43 50.98
N GLN A 295 28.69 13.45 51.57
CA GLN A 295 28.80 13.14 52.99
C GLN A 295 30.21 12.66 53.39
N LEU A 296 30.85 11.84 52.55
CA LEU A 296 32.23 11.38 52.79
C LEU A 296 33.25 12.52 52.67
N SER A 297 33.09 13.44 51.71
CA SER A 297 33.94 14.64 51.63
C SER A 297 33.73 15.62 52.79
N GLY A 298 32.51 15.69 53.34
CA GLY A 298 32.20 16.50 54.52
C GLY A 298 32.84 15.93 55.78
N GLN A 299 32.75 14.62 56.02
CA GLN A 299 33.34 13.98 57.20
C GLN A 299 34.88 14.07 57.21
N GLN A 300 35.55 14.01 56.06
CA GLN A 300 37.00 14.23 55.99
C GLN A 300 37.44 15.67 56.30
N LEU A 301 36.58 16.67 56.08
CA LEU A 301 36.84 18.06 56.46
C LEU A 301 36.66 18.29 57.97
N TRP A 302 35.63 17.70 58.59
CA TRP A 302 35.40 17.78 60.05
C TRP A 302 36.44 17.03 60.90
N SER A 303 37.16 16.07 60.32
CA SER A 303 38.28 15.40 61.02
C SER A 303 39.59 16.21 60.97
N TYR A 304 39.77 17.10 60.00
CA TYR A 304 40.96 17.95 59.91
C TYR A 304 40.87 19.22 60.79
N GLU A 305 39.66 19.65 61.16
CA GLU A 305 39.42 20.87 61.92
C GLU A 305 39.39 20.65 63.45
N ASN A 306 39.45 19.40 63.93
CA ASN A 306 39.51 19.06 65.36
C ASN A 306 40.92 18.68 65.85
N ASP A 307 41.94 18.69 64.98
CA ASP A 307 43.35 18.47 65.34
C ASP A 307 44.15 19.79 65.46
N ILE A 308 43.46 20.94 65.46
CA ILE A 308 44.04 22.26 65.69
C ILE A 308 43.31 22.93 66.86
N TYR A 309 43.50 22.45 68.09
CA TYR A 309 43.42 23.24 69.33
C TYR A 309 44.08 22.48 70.49
#